data_AF-A0A3B9UWE4-F1
#
_entry.id   AF-A0A3B9UWE4-F1
#
_cell.length_a   1.000
_cell.length_b   1.000
_cell.length_c   1.000
_cell.angle_alpha   90.00
_cell.angle_beta   90.00
_cell.angle_gamma   90.00
#
_symmetry.space_group_name_H-M   'P 1'
#
loop_
_entity.id
_entity.type
_entity.pdbx_description
1 polymer ?
#
loop_
_entity_poly.entity_id
_entity_poly.type
_entity_poly.pdbx_seq_one_letter_code
_entity_poly.pdbx_strand_id
1 'polypeptide(L)'
;MIRAAEISKNYNSDINIYYSKQSITSTELVKFLNKLLIANKDKEIFLIRDNTKIHSSKAVQAFIEQHKDELFFIKSYSILIYAEFIREYMR
;
A
#
# COMPACT_ATOMS: atom_id res chain seq x y z
N MET A 1 -3.14 -3.79 -12.69
CA MET A 1 -1.72 -3.40 -12.55
C MET A 1 -1.65 -2.49 -11.33
N ILE A 2 -1.08 -2.97 -10.23
CA ILE A 2 -0.87 -2.11 -9.05
C ILE A 2 0.42 -1.34 -9.34
N ARG A 3 0.32 -0.02 -9.44
CA ARG A 3 1.47 0.87 -9.61
C ARG A 3 1.59 1.73 -8.36
N ALA A 4 2.78 1.77 -7.78
CA ALA A 4 3.19 2.86 -6.91
C ALA A 4 4.03 3.83 -7.75
N ALA A 5 3.81 5.13 -7.59
CA ALA A 5 4.73 6.17 -8.01
C ALA A 5 5.38 6.76 -6.76
N GLU A 6 6.60 7.30 -6.85
CA GLU A 6 7.25 8.02 -5.76
C GLU A 6 7.97 9.29 -6.25
N ILE A 7 7.91 10.33 -5.42
CA ILE A 7 8.76 11.53 -5.43
C ILE A 7 9.23 11.76 -3.99
N SER A 8 10.52 11.56 -3.67
CA SER A 8 11.46 12.62 -3.20
C SER A 8 12.77 12.03 -2.61
N LYS A 9 13.70 12.92 -2.24
CA LYS A 9 15.16 12.77 -2.37
C LYS A 9 15.95 12.15 -1.20
N ASN A 10 15.34 11.69 -0.09
CA ASN A 10 16.11 11.28 1.10
C ASN A 10 15.60 10.03 1.86
N TYR A 11 14.71 9.22 1.29
CA TYR A 11 14.31 7.93 1.88
C TYR A 11 14.93 6.77 1.08
N ASN A 12 15.34 5.70 1.75
CA ASN A 12 15.70 4.44 1.09
C ASN A 12 14.45 3.90 0.39
N SER A 13 14.32 4.21 -0.90
CA SER A 13 13.17 3.85 -1.74
C SER A 13 13.36 2.45 -2.31
N ASP A 14 12.57 1.49 -1.84
CA ASP A 14 12.49 0.14 -2.43
C ASP A 14 11.22 0.00 -3.28
N ILE A 15 11.39 0.02 -4.60
CA ILE A 15 10.28 -0.17 -5.55
C ILE A 15 10.02 -1.68 -5.72
N ASN A 16 8.97 -2.17 -5.08
CA ASN A 16 8.50 -3.55 -5.26
C ASN A 16 7.38 -3.62 -6.30
N ILE A 17 7.67 -4.18 -7.48
CA ILE A 17 6.69 -4.38 -8.55
C ILE A 17 6.20 -5.83 -8.55
N TYR A 18 4.88 -6.01 -8.43
CA TYR A 18 4.26 -7.32 -8.51
C TYR A 18 3.55 -7.52 -9.85
N TYR A 19 4.10 -8.41 -10.69
CA TYR A 19 3.49 -8.81 -11.95
C TYR A 19 2.66 -10.08 -11.76
N SER A 20 1.38 -10.02 -12.12
CA SER A 20 0.52 -11.20 -12.21
C SER A 20 -0.10 -11.28 -13.60
N LYS A 21 -0.09 -12.47 -14.20
CA LYS A 21 -0.82 -12.76 -15.45
C LYS A 21 -2.31 -12.98 -15.21
N GLN A 22 -2.73 -13.12 -13.97
CA GLN A 22 -4.11 -13.39 -13.55
C GLN A 22 -4.61 -12.30 -12.60
N SER A 23 -5.94 -12.17 -12.48
CA SER A 23 -6.56 -11.26 -11.51
C SER A 23 -6.10 -11.61 -10.10
N ILE A 24 -5.52 -10.62 -9.41
CA ILE A 24 -5.08 -10.78 -8.02
C ILE A 24 -6.31 -10.95 -7.13
N THR A 25 -6.36 -12.04 -6.38
CA THR A 25 -7.42 -12.31 -5.41
C THR A 25 -7.18 -11.59 -4.08
N SER A 26 -8.22 -11.46 -3.26
CA SER A 26 -8.09 -10.92 -1.89
C SER A 26 -7.06 -11.67 -1.05
N THR A 27 -6.99 -12.99 -1.20
CA THR A 27 -6.04 -13.84 -0.47
C THR A 27 -4.61 -13.57 -0.91
N GLU A 28 -4.36 -13.39 -2.21
CA GLU A 28 -3.03 -13.04 -2.73
C GLU A 28 -2.60 -11.65 -2.29
N LEU A 29 -3.54 -10.70 -2.25
CA LEU A 29 -3.26 -9.37 -1.72
C LEU A 29 -2.87 -9.43 -0.23
N VAL A 30 -3.60 -10.17 0.61
CA VAL A 30 -3.23 -10.35 2.02
C VAL A 30 -1.84 -10.97 2.16
N LYS A 31 -1.53 -12.02 1.37
CA LYS A 31 -0.18 -12.62 1.36
C LYS A 31 0.90 -11.61 0.98
N PHE A 32 0.63 -10.73 0.02
CA PHE A 32 1.55 -9.68 -0.37
C PHE A 32 1.78 -8.67 0.75
N LEU A 33 0.70 -8.17 1.38
CA LEU A 33 0.79 -7.21 2.49
C LEU A 33 1.58 -7.78 3.67
N ASN A 34 1.35 -9.05 4.01
CA ASN A 34 2.11 -9.72 5.06
C ASN A 34 3.60 -9.82 4.73
N LYS A 35 3.96 -10.16 3.49
CA LYS A 35 5.37 -10.15 3.05
C LYS A 35 5.99 -8.76 3.13
N LEU A 36 5.22 -7.73 2.79
CA LEU A 36 5.67 -6.34 2.80
C LEU A 36 5.97 -5.87 4.23
N LEU A 37 5.10 -6.20 5.20
CA LEU A 37 5.30 -5.93 6.62
C LEU A 37 6.53 -6.65 7.18
N ILE A 38 6.70 -7.94 6.87
CA ILE A 38 7.87 -8.71 7.32
C ILE A 38 9.19 -8.11 6.78
N ALA A 39 9.19 -7.69 5.51
CA ALA A 39 10.38 -7.10 4.87
C ALA A 39 10.73 -5.71 5.42
N ASN A 40 9.76 -5.00 5.98
CA ASN A 40 9.90 -3.64 6.49
C ASN A 40 9.57 -3.58 7.98
N LYS A 41 10.03 -4.58 8.74
CA LYS A 41 9.84 -4.64 10.18
C LYS A 41 10.30 -3.32 10.83
N ASP A 42 9.51 -2.86 11.80
CA ASP A 42 9.74 -1.63 12.58
C ASP A 42 9.62 -0.33 11.75
N LYS A 43 9.00 -0.39 10.56
CA LYS A 43 8.67 0.79 9.72
C LYS A 43 7.17 0.90 9.51
N GLU A 44 6.70 2.14 9.44
CA GLU A 44 5.36 2.45 8.95
C GLU A 44 5.30 2.29 7.43
N ILE A 45 4.25 1.63 6.94
CA ILE A 45 4.05 1.36 5.52
C ILE A 45 2.82 2.09 5.03
N PHE A 46 3.01 3.04 4.12
CA PHE A 46 1.94 3.77 3.46
C PHE A 46 1.66 3.16 2.09
N LEU A 47 0.54 2.46 1.96
CA LEU A 47 0.12 1.86 0.70
C LEU A 47 -0.94 2.72 0.02
N ILE A 48 -0.56 3.26 -1.12
CA ILE A 48 -1.46 4.02 -1.99
C ILE A 48 -2.04 3.06 -3.02
N ARG A 49 -3.37 2.91 -3.03
CA ARG A 49 -4.06 1.93 -3.87
C ARG A 49 -4.97 2.56 -4.93
N ASP A 50 -5.22 1.82 -5.99
CA ASP A 50 -6.25 2.10 -6.98
C ASP A 50 -7.68 1.75 -6.47
N ASN A 51 -8.71 2.17 -7.20
CA ASN A 51 -10.12 1.99 -6.80
C ASN A 51 -10.69 0.60 -7.14
N THR A 52 -9.90 -0.46 -6.94
CA THR A 52 -10.34 -1.84 -7.24
C THR A 52 -11.17 -2.44 -6.09
N LYS A 53 -12.28 -3.13 -6.41
CA LYS A 53 -13.21 -3.74 -5.42
C LYS A 53 -12.56 -4.79 -4.49
N ILE A 54 -11.46 -5.40 -4.92
CA ILE A 54 -10.74 -6.44 -4.15
C ILE A 54 -10.25 -5.89 -2.79
N HIS A 55 -9.89 -4.61 -2.76
CA HIS A 55 -9.39 -3.95 -1.56
C HIS A 55 -10.48 -3.68 -0.50
N SER A 56 -11.75 -3.77 -0.86
CA SER A 56 -12.90 -3.68 0.07
C SER A 56 -13.42 -5.05 0.53
N SER A 57 -12.74 -6.14 0.16
CA SER A 57 -13.11 -7.47 0.64
C SER A 57 -12.93 -7.57 2.16
N LYS A 58 -13.81 -8.33 2.83
CA LYS A 58 -13.77 -8.52 4.29
C LYS A 58 -12.40 -8.98 4.79
N ALA A 59 -11.76 -9.91 4.06
CA ALA A 59 -10.44 -10.43 4.42
C ALA A 59 -9.35 -9.34 4.40
N VAL A 60 -9.36 -8.48 3.37
CA VAL A 60 -8.38 -7.39 3.26
C VAL A 60 -8.63 -6.32 4.32
N GLN A 61 -9.89 -5.97 4.57
CA GLN A 61 -10.25 -5.00 5.61
C GLN A 61 -9.88 -5.49 7.01
N ALA A 62 -10.16 -6.76 7.32
CA ALA A 62 -9.77 -7.37 8.59
C ALA A 62 -8.24 -7.37 8.77
N PHE A 63 -7.49 -7.67 7.71
CA PHE A 63 -6.03 -7.60 7.75
C PHE A 63 -5.53 -6.17 8.00
N ILE A 64 -6.07 -5.17 7.30
CA ILE A 64 -5.68 -3.77 7.51
C ILE A 64 -5.97 -3.32 8.94
N GLU A 65 -7.14 -3.66 9.49
CA GLU A 65 -7.48 -3.30 10.87
C GLU A 65 -6.56 -3.96 11.89
N GLN A 66 -6.17 -5.21 11.67
CA GLN A 66 -5.23 -5.93 12.52
C GLN A 66 -3.83 -5.28 12.54
N HIS A 67 -3.46 -4.59 11.47
CA HIS A 67 -2.13 -4.00 11.26
C HIS A 67 -2.19 -2.47 11.17
N LYS A 68 -3.22 -1.83 11.73
CA LYS A 68 -3.48 -0.39 11.54
C LYS A 68 -2.41 0.56 12.09
N ASP A 69 -1.59 0.08 13.03
CA ASP A 69 -0.51 0.86 13.64
C ASP A 69 0.76 0.86 12.77
N GLU A 70 0.83 0.00 11.75
CA GLU A 70 1.99 -0.16 10.87
C GLU A 70 1.64 -0.11 9.37
N LEU A 71 0.35 -0.25 9.00
CA LEU A 71 -0.12 -0.28 7.62
C LEU A 71 -1.22 0.77 7.38
N PHE A 72 -0.86 1.81 6.64
CA PHE A 72 -1.75 2.91 6.27
C PHE A 72 -2.25 2.74 4.85
N PHE A 73 -3.55 2.45 4.70
CA PHE A 73 -4.17 2.13 3.42
C PHE A 73 -4.86 3.34 2.80
N ILE A 74 -4.15 4.07 1.95
CA ILE A 74 -4.61 5.34 1.37
C ILE A 74 -5.30 5.09 0.04
N LYS A 75 -6.55 5.52 -0.07
CA LYS A 75 -7.28 5.50 -1.35
C LYS A 75 -6.81 6.65 -2.23
N SER A 76 -6.28 6.32 -3.40
CA SER A 76 -5.95 7.32 -4.42
C SER A 76 -7.25 7.78 -5.11
N TYR A 77 -7.87 8.85 -4.59
CA TYR A 77 -9.01 9.48 -5.25
C TYR A 77 -8.59 10.63 -6.18
N SER A 78 -7.40 11.21 -5.98
CA SER A 78 -6.90 12.34 -6.77
C SER A 78 -5.40 12.58 -6.52
N ILE A 79 -4.72 13.15 -7.52
CA ILE A 79 -3.33 13.64 -7.43
C ILE A 79 -3.14 14.62 -6.27
N LEU A 80 -4.19 15.34 -5.87
CA LEU A 80 -4.15 16.31 -4.77
C LEU A 80 -3.97 15.64 -3.40
N ILE A 81 -4.67 14.52 -3.15
CA ILE A 81 -4.54 13.76 -1.90
C ILE A 81 -3.13 13.17 -1.80
N TYR A 82 -2.58 12.73 -2.93
CA TYR A 82 -1.21 12.22 -3.00
C TYR A 82 -0.18 13.31 -2.65
N ALA A 83 -0.36 14.53 -3.16
CA ALA A 83 0.51 15.66 -2.86
C ALA A 83 0.41 16.13 -1.40
N GLU A 84 -0.79 16.15 -0.82
CA GLU A 84 -1.00 16.46 0.60
C GLU A 84 -0.38 15.40 1.51
N PHE A 85 -0.55 14.11 1.17
CA PHE A 85 0.08 13.01 1.90
C PHE A 85 1.61 13.15 1.93
N ILE A 86 2.24 13.39 0.77
CA ILE A 86 3.70 13.61 0.71
C ILE A 86 4.10 14.81 1.58
N ARG A 87 3.34 15.91 1.52
CA ARG A 87 3.66 17.14 2.27
C ARG A 87 3.61 16.92 3.79
N GLU A 88 2.64 16.15 4.28
CA GLU A 88 2.38 15.98 5.70
C GLU A 88 3.29 14.91 6.33
N TYR A 89 3.54 13.80 5.63
CA TYR A 89 4.18 12.62 6.21
C TYR A 89 5.62 12.36 5.74
N MET A 90 6.08 12.99 4.66
CA MET A 90 7.40 12.74 4.07
C MET A 90 8.37 13.93 4.25
N ARG A 91 8.24 14.68 5.35
CA ARG A 91 9.09 15.83 5.70
C ARG A 91 10.35 15.44 6.45
#